data_AF-A0A6G0QJX5-F1
#
_entry.id   AF-A0A6G0QJX5-F1
#
_cell.length_a   1.000
_cell.length_b   1.000
_cell.length_c   1.000
_cell.angle_alpha   90.00
_cell.angle_beta   90.00
_cell.angle_gamma   90.00
#
_symmetry.space_group_name_H-M   'P 1'
#
loop_
_entity.id
_entity.type
_entity.pdbx_description
1 polymer ?
#
loop_
_entity_poly.entity_id
_entity_poly.type
_entity_poly.pdbx_seq_one_letter_code
_entity_poly.pdbx_strand_id
1 'polypeptide(L)'
;MAHELSTDDDSKFYEAALSPLPTVHDQELHPRSHRAVALLVNYFAAGLFHGVVPALVYPLFKVRLGLQGYQANATQTLLGCAWHGKLVLCLLTDCVPICGRRRTPYLYAGWTLVLLVFGLMLILHPDEVDNDAPSLGLTISAASVGYLLVDAACDGLMVETVHRDSQLEELQLFRASRLSQSAVHAVRFI
;
A
#
# COMPACT_ATOMS: atom_id res chain seq x y z
N MET A 1 54.96 12.52 -28.04
CA MET A 1 54.77 11.80 -26.76
C MET A 1 53.75 12.46 -25.83
N ALA A 2 53.35 13.74 -26.02
CA ALA A 2 52.33 14.41 -25.19
C ALA A 2 50.88 14.27 -25.70
N HIS A 3 50.65 13.64 -26.86
CA HIS A 3 49.34 13.57 -27.52
C HIS A 3 48.52 12.33 -27.14
N GLU A 4 49.13 11.29 -26.55
CA GLU A 4 48.41 10.06 -26.20
C GLU A 4 47.81 10.08 -24.78
N LEU A 5 48.26 11.00 -23.92
CA LEU A 5 47.85 11.05 -22.52
C LEU A 5 46.51 11.78 -22.27
N SER A 6 46.05 12.63 -23.19
CA SER A 6 44.73 13.28 -23.07
C SER A 6 43.59 12.40 -23.58
N THR A 7 43.85 11.61 -24.62
CA THR A 7 42.87 10.69 -25.22
C THR A 7 42.42 9.57 -24.29
N ASP A 8 43.26 9.15 -23.33
CA ASP A 8 42.92 8.12 -22.34
C ASP A 8 42.07 8.64 -21.17
N ASP A 9 42.21 9.92 -20.81
CA ASP A 9 41.42 10.56 -19.75
C ASP A 9 40.02 10.94 -20.27
N ASP A 10 39.96 11.46 -21.50
CA ASP A 10 38.70 11.75 -22.18
C ASP A 10 37.90 10.48 -22.46
N SER A 11 38.54 9.41 -22.96
CA SER A 11 37.86 8.13 -23.22
C SER A 11 37.30 7.52 -21.92
N LYS A 12 38.03 7.59 -20.80
CA LYS A 12 37.54 7.19 -19.47
C LYS A 12 36.41 8.07 -18.97
N PHE A 13 36.43 9.37 -19.26
CA PHE A 13 35.33 10.27 -18.92
C PHE A 13 34.07 9.93 -19.72
N TYR A 14 34.20 9.61 -21.02
CA TYR A 14 33.09 9.12 -21.84
C TYR A 14 32.64 7.73 -21.43
N GLU A 15 33.54 6.81 -21.08
CA GLU A 15 33.21 5.46 -20.62
C GLU A 15 32.59 5.49 -19.21
N ALA A 16 32.96 6.44 -18.35
CA ALA A 16 32.29 6.73 -17.08
C ALA A 16 30.94 7.47 -17.24
N ALA A 17 30.79 8.27 -18.29
CA ALA A 17 29.54 8.96 -18.62
C ALA A 17 28.54 8.09 -19.41
N LEU A 18 29.04 7.10 -20.17
CA LEU A 18 28.28 6.16 -20.99
C LEU A 18 28.09 4.80 -20.30
N SER A 19 28.92 4.47 -19.29
CA SER A 19 28.60 3.36 -18.39
C SER A 19 27.34 3.72 -17.61
N PRO A 20 26.38 2.79 -17.48
CA PRO A 20 25.25 3.00 -16.58
C PRO A 20 25.83 3.10 -15.17
N LEU A 21 25.84 4.32 -14.60
CA LEU A 21 26.31 4.64 -13.24
C LEU A 21 26.08 3.46 -12.27
N PRO A 22 27.13 2.68 -11.89
CA PRO A 22 26.94 1.38 -11.24
C PRO A 22 26.57 1.43 -9.74
N THR A 23 26.07 2.54 -9.20
CA THR A 23 25.93 2.66 -7.73
C THR A 23 24.70 3.42 -7.25
N VAL A 24 24.08 4.27 -8.06
CA VAL A 24 22.85 4.99 -7.66
C VAL A 24 21.61 4.15 -7.91
N HIS A 25 21.62 3.32 -8.95
CA HIS A 25 20.46 2.48 -9.27
C HIS A 25 20.21 1.45 -8.16
N ASP A 26 21.25 0.80 -7.64
CA ASP A 26 21.13 -0.22 -6.58
C ASP A 26 20.74 0.37 -5.22
N GLN A 27 21.27 1.55 -4.87
CA GLN A 27 20.98 2.20 -3.57
C GLN A 27 19.55 2.75 -3.49
N GLU A 28 18.98 3.25 -4.60
CA GLU A 28 17.59 3.72 -4.65
C GLU A 28 16.55 2.61 -4.95
N LEU A 29 16.96 1.50 -5.56
CA LEU A 29 16.08 0.34 -5.80
C LEU A 29 15.60 -0.27 -4.48
N HIS A 30 16.49 -0.33 -3.47
CA HIS A 30 16.23 -1.05 -2.23
C HIS A 30 15.07 -0.44 -1.40
N PRO A 31 15.01 0.87 -1.07
CA PRO A 31 13.87 1.43 -0.35
C PRO A 31 12.58 1.46 -1.19
N ARG A 32 12.68 1.44 -2.53
CA ARG A 32 11.55 1.50 -3.46
C ARG A 32 10.88 0.13 -3.60
N SER A 33 11.67 -0.92 -3.77
CA SER A 33 11.18 -2.31 -3.83
C SER A 33 10.51 -2.73 -2.52
N HIS A 34 11.07 -2.35 -1.36
CA HIS A 34 10.49 -2.71 -0.06
C HIS A 34 9.11 -2.08 0.17
N ARG A 35 8.91 -0.83 -0.27
CA ARG A 35 7.59 -0.18 -0.19
C ARG A 35 6.57 -0.78 -1.16
N ALA A 36 6.98 -1.08 -2.38
CA ALA A 36 6.12 -1.73 -3.36
C ALA A 36 5.71 -3.14 -2.89
N VAL A 37 6.65 -3.93 -2.38
CA VAL A 37 6.37 -5.25 -1.80
C VAL A 37 5.44 -5.14 -0.61
N ALA A 38 5.66 -4.17 0.30
CA ALA A 38 4.75 -3.96 1.43
C ALA A 38 3.32 -3.62 0.98
N LEU A 39 3.15 -2.78 -0.05
CA LEU A 39 1.84 -2.46 -0.62
C LEU A 39 1.18 -3.71 -1.24
N LEU A 40 1.93 -4.51 -1.99
CA LEU A 40 1.44 -5.75 -2.59
C LEU A 40 1.00 -6.76 -1.52
N VAL A 41 1.78 -6.93 -0.47
CA VAL A 41 1.43 -7.80 0.66
C VAL A 41 0.17 -7.31 1.37
N ASN A 42 0.00 -6.00 1.52
CA ASN A 42 -1.23 -5.44 2.09
C ASN A 42 -2.45 -5.67 1.19
N TYR A 43 -2.33 -5.47 -0.13
CA TYR A 43 -3.41 -5.77 -1.08
C TYR A 43 -3.76 -7.26 -1.10
N PHE A 44 -2.76 -8.13 -1.00
CA PHE A 44 -2.98 -9.57 -0.88
C PHE A 44 -3.73 -9.92 0.41
N ALA A 45 -3.29 -9.37 1.55
CA ALA A 45 -3.95 -9.57 2.83
C ALA A 45 -5.39 -9.03 2.81
N ALA A 46 -5.62 -7.86 2.20
CA ALA A 46 -6.93 -7.27 2.03
C ALA A 46 -7.84 -8.15 1.17
N GLY A 47 -7.35 -8.59 0.00
CA GLY A 47 -8.09 -9.52 -0.86
C GLY A 47 -8.45 -10.83 -0.15
N LEU A 48 -7.52 -11.37 0.66
CA LEU A 48 -7.78 -12.55 1.47
C LEU A 48 -8.88 -12.30 2.50
N PHE A 49 -8.85 -11.17 3.22
CA PHE A 49 -9.91 -10.79 4.15
C PHE A 49 -11.27 -10.63 3.45
N HIS A 50 -11.30 -9.94 2.31
CA HIS A 50 -12.54 -9.73 1.55
C HIS A 50 -13.11 -11.05 0.99
N GLY A 51 -12.28 -12.07 0.71
CA GLY A 51 -12.75 -13.39 0.29
C GLY A 51 -13.19 -14.27 1.47
N VAL A 52 -12.40 -14.29 2.54
CA VAL A 52 -12.57 -15.20 3.68
C VAL A 52 -13.71 -14.75 4.59
N VAL A 53 -13.90 -13.45 4.81
CA VAL A 53 -14.97 -12.90 5.66
C VAL A 53 -16.35 -13.33 5.18
N PRO A 54 -16.80 -13.06 3.93
CA PRO A 54 -18.12 -13.49 3.47
C PRO A 54 -18.26 -15.01 3.40
N ALA A 55 -17.18 -15.74 3.09
CA ALA A 55 -17.16 -17.20 3.08
C ALA A 55 -17.35 -17.81 4.47
N LEU A 56 -16.89 -17.14 5.54
CA LEU A 56 -17.08 -17.56 6.93
C LEU A 56 -18.38 -17.03 7.54
N VAL A 57 -18.74 -15.78 7.27
CA VAL A 57 -19.94 -15.12 7.80
C VAL A 57 -21.20 -15.88 7.36
N TYR A 58 -21.33 -16.25 6.09
CA TYR A 58 -22.51 -16.95 5.60
C TYR A 58 -22.82 -18.28 6.35
N PRO A 59 -21.86 -19.22 6.52
CA PRO A 59 -22.09 -20.43 7.32
C PRO A 59 -22.22 -20.14 8.82
N LEU A 60 -21.54 -19.12 9.37
CA LEU A 60 -21.68 -18.76 10.79
C LEU A 60 -23.11 -18.33 11.12
N PHE A 61 -23.71 -17.45 10.31
CA PHE A 61 -25.07 -16.97 10.51
C PHE A 61 -26.11 -18.08 10.29
N LYS A 62 -25.87 -18.98 9.33
CA LYS A 62 -26.78 -20.09 9.04
C LYS A 62 -26.76 -21.17 10.14
N VAL A 63 -25.57 -21.53 10.64
CA VAL A 63 -25.41 -22.62 11.63
C VAL A 63 -25.61 -22.13 13.06
N ARG A 64 -25.24 -20.88 13.39
CA ARG A 64 -25.28 -20.38 14.78
C ARG A 64 -26.56 -19.62 15.14
N LEU A 65 -27.11 -18.83 14.22
CA LEU A 65 -28.30 -18.00 14.48
C LEU A 65 -29.59 -18.63 13.94
N GLY A 66 -29.51 -19.76 13.21
CA GLY A 66 -30.68 -20.43 12.63
C GLY A 66 -31.46 -19.55 11.63
N LEU A 67 -30.85 -18.49 11.11
CA LEU A 67 -31.52 -17.52 10.24
C LEU A 67 -31.94 -18.17 8.91
N GLN A 68 -33.14 -17.81 8.43
CA GLN A 68 -33.60 -18.23 7.11
C GLN A 68 -32.64 -17.73 6.02
N GLY A 69 -32.41 -18.54 4.98
CA GLY A 69 -31.45 -18.22 3.91
C GLY A 69 -31.68 -16.88 3.22
N TYR A 70 -32.93 -16.40 3.20
CA TYR A 70 -33.30 -15.06 2.74
C TYR A 70 -32.75 -13.94 3.64
N GLN A 71 -32.84 -14.10 4.97
CA GLN A 71 -32.33 -13.11 5.94
C GLN A 71 -30.80 -13.03 5.88
N ALA A 72 -30.12 -14.18 5.74
CA ALA A 72 -28.66 -14.21 5.57
C ALA A 72 -28.20 -13.50 4.27
N ASN A 73 -28.92 -13.70 3.16
CA ASN A 73 -28.64 -12.99 1.91
C ASN A 73 -28.87 -11.48 2.03
N ALA A 74 -29.96 -11.06 2.66
CA ALA A 74 -30.24 -9.63 2.88
C ALA A 74 -29.13 -8.95 3.72
N THR A 75 -28.65 -9.62 4.78
CA THR A 75 -27.53 -9.13 5.59
C THR A 75 -26.24 -9.03 4.78
N GLN A 76 -25.95 -10.00 3.91
CA GLN A 76 -24.77 -9.97 3.04
C GLN A 76 -24.84 -8.81 2.03
N THR A 77 -26.01 -8.56 1.44
CA THR A 77 -26.21 -7.41 0.56
C THR A 77 -26.04 -6.09 1.31
N LEU A 78 -26.57 -5.97 2.53
CA LEU A 78 -26.38 -4.79 3.39
C LEU A 78 -24.91 -4.57 3.75
N LEU A 79 -24.15 -5.65 4.00
CA LEU A 79 -22.72 -5.59 4.25
C LEU A 79 -21.95 -5.10 3.01
N GLY A 80 -22.36 -5.55 1.81
CA GLY A 80 -21.86 -5.02 0.54
C GLY A 80 -22.24 -3.54 0.31
N CYS A 81 -23.41 -3.10 0.75
CA CYS A 81 -23.77 -1.68 0.74
C CYS A 81 -22.89 -0.87 1.71
N ALA A 82 -22.58 -1.40 2.90
CA ALA A 82 -21.70 -0.75 3.86
C ALA A 82 -20.28 -0.49 3.30
N TRP A 83 -19.82 -1.31 2.36
CA TRP A 83 -18.58 -1.08 1.59
C TRP A 83 -18.52 0.31 0.93
N HIS A 84 -19.66 0.85 0.51
CA HIS A 84 -19.73 2.15 -0.16
C HIS A 84 -19.48 3.32 0.82
N GLY A 85 -19.56 3.08 2.13
CA GLY A 85 -19.18 4.04 3.17
C GLY A 85 -17.67 4.35 3.21
N LYS A 86 -16.85 3.58 2.47
CA LYS A 86 -15.40 3.80 2.34
C LYS A 86 -15.05 5.23 1.91
N LEU A 87 -15.90 5.87 1.10
CA LEU A 87 -15.69 7.24 0.62
C LEU A 87 -15.52 8.27 1.76
N VAL A 88 -16.29 8.12 2.84
CA VAL A 88 -16.21 9.02 4.00
C VAL A 88 -14.91 8.79 4.78
N LEU A 89 -14.49 7.53 4.89
CA LEU A 89 -13.23 7.16 5.55
C LEU A 89 -12.02 7.62 4.74
N CYS A 90 -12.06 7.51 3.40
CA CYS A 90 -11.04 8.07 2.52
C CYS A 90 -10.86 9.57 2.74
N LEU A 91 -11.97 10.32 2.75
CA LEU A 91 -11.94 11.77 3.00
C LEU A 91 -11.37 12.09 4.39
N LEU A 92 -11.72 11.29 5.41
CA LEU A 92 -11.21 11.47 6.77
C LEU A 92 -9.69 11.25 6.84
N THR A 93 -9.18 10.20 6.19
CA THR A 93 -7.73 9.92 6.12
C THR A 93 -6.96 10.95 5.32
N ASP A 94 -7.57 11.57 4.31
CA ASP A 94 -6.93 12.62 3.51
C ASP A 94 -6.89 13.97 4.24
N CYS A 95 -7.90 14.27 5.07
CA CYS A 95 -8.02 15.56 5.76
C CYS A 95 -7.23 15.66 7.07
N VAL A 96 -7.00 14.54 7.78
CA VAL A 96 -6.28 14.54 9.06
C VAL A 96 -4.90 13.91 8.85
N PRO A 97 -3.80 14.66 8.84
CA PRO A 97 -2.45 14.08 8.87
C PRO A 97 -2.03 13.82 10.34
N ILE A 98 -2.03 12.55 10.77
CA ILE A 98 -1.49 12.18 12.08
C ILE A 98 0.05 12.25 12.04
N CYS A 99 0.62 13.05 12.95
CA CYS A 99 2.04 13.05 13.33
C CYS A 99 3.08 13.23 12.20
N GLY A 100 2.79 14.00 11.14
CA GLY A 100 3.80 14.39 10.13
C GLY A 100 4.32 13.25 9.24
N ARG A 101 3.78 12.03 9.33
CA ARG A 101 4.00 10.92 8.39
C ARG A 101 2.67 10.58 7.73
N ARG A 102 2.53 10.90 6.44
CA ARG A 102 1.20 11.08 5.82
C ARG A 102 0.31 9.84 5.73
N ARG A 103 0.82 8.62 5.58
CA ARG A 103 -0.04 7.45 5.23
C ARG A 103 0.32 6.11 5.86
N THR A 104 1.59 5.89 6.21
CA THR A 104 2.06 4.64 6.84
C THR A 104 1.49 4.35 8.24
N PRO A 105 1.28 5.33 9.15
CA PRO A 105 0.79 5.01 10.50
C PRO A 105 -0.68 4.55 10.50
N TYR A 106 -1.50 5.01 9.54
CA TYR A 106 -2.90 4.59 9.42
C TYR A 106 -3.05 3.12 9.07
N LEU A 107 -2.14 2.60 8.25
CA LEU A 107 -2.10 1.19 7.88
C LEU A 107 -1.86 0.31 9.10
N TYR A 108 -0.85 0.63 9.91
CA TYR A 108 -0.56 -0.10 11.14
C TYR A 108 -1.65 0.10 12.20
N ALA A 109 -2.21 1.31 12.32
CA ALA A 109 -3.30 1.58 13.26
C ALA A 109 -4.57 0.77 12.92
N GLY A 110 -4.92 0.67 11.64
CA GLY A 110 -6.06 -0.13 11.19
C GLY A 110 -5.83 -1.63 11.42
N TRP A 111 -4.67 -2.18 11.04
CA TRP A 111 -4.35 -3.59 11.27
C TRP A 111 -4.26 -3.94 12.76
N THR A 112 -3.66 -3.08 13.58
CA THR A 112 -3.60 -3.30 15.03
C THR A 112 -4.98 -3.25 15.67
N LEU A 113 -5.88 -2.36 15.21
CA LEU A 113 -7.27 -2.34 15.66
C LEU A 113 -8.03 -3.61 15.26
N VAL A 114 -7.86 -4.08 14.03
CA VAL A 114 -8.46 -5.36 13.56
C VAL A 114 -7.93 -6.53 14.39
N LEU A 115 -6.61 -6.66 14.55
CA LEU A 115 -5.99 -7.72 15.35
C LEU A 115 -6.37 -7.64 16.82
N LEU A 116 -6.53 -6.44 17.38
CA LEU A 116 -6.97 -6.24 18.75
C LEU A 116 -8.43 -6.66 18.92
N VAL A 117 -9.33 -6.28 18.01
CA VAL A 117 -10.74 -6.69 18.07
C VAL A 117 -10.90 -8.20 17.92
N PHE A 118 -10.24 -8.82 16.94
CA PHE A 118 -10.25 -10.27 16.77
C PHE A 118 -9.53 -11.01 17.90
N GLY A 119 -8.42 -10.47 18.40
CA GLY A 119 -7.67 -11.04 19.52
C GLY A 119 -8.46 -10.99 20.82
N LEU A 120 -9.15 -9.88 21.10
CA LEU A 120 -10.06 -9.76 22.23
C LEU A 120 -11.23 -10.74 22.10
N MET A 121 -11.83 -10.88 20.90
CA MET A 121 -12.86 -11.89 20.66
C MET A 121 -12.33 -13.30 20.97
N LEU A 122 -11.14 -13.66 20.48
CA LEU A 122 -10.57 -14.98 20.67
C LEU A 122 -10.19 -15.27 22.14
N ILE A 123 -9.68 -14.28 22.87
CA ILE A 123 -9.20 -14.42 24.25
C ILE A 123 -10.36 -14.36 25.25
N LEU A 124 -11.34 -13.46 25.04
CA LEU A 124 -12.45 -13.26 25.98
C LEU A 124 -13.68 -14.15 25.70
N HIS A 125 -13.79 -14.82 24.54
CA HIS A 125 -14.95 -15.65 24.20
C HIS A 125 -14.60 -17.09 23.73
N PRO A 126 -13.95 -17.94 24.54
CA PRO A 126 -13.89 -19.37 24.23
C PRO A 126 -15.21 -20.11 24.54
N ASP A 127 -15.98 -19.71 25.56
CA ASP A 127 -17.07 -20.56 26.11
C ASP A 127 -18.45 -19.90 26.31
N GLU A 128 -18.59 -18.58 26.24
CA GLU A 128 -19.89 -17.87 26.30
C GLU A 128 -20.20 -17.20 24.96
N VAL A 129 -20.63 -17.99 23.97
CA VAL A 129 -21.37 -17.44 22.81
C VAL A 129 -22.83 -17.81 22.99
N ASP A 130 -23.40 -17.37 24.11
CA ASP A 130 -24.80 -17.56 24.43
C ASP A 130 -25.53 -16.22 24.28
N ASN A 131 -26.50 -16.20 23.36
CA ASN A 131 -27.59 -15.25 23.18
C ASN A 131 -27.35 -13.73 23.00
N ASP A 132 -26.11 -13.21 23.06
CA ASP A 132 -25.85 -11.80 22.77
C ASP A 132 -25.55 -11.55 21.27
N ALA A 133 -26.54 -11.81 20.42
CA ALA A 133 -26.52 -11.42 19.00
C ALA A 133 -26.06 -9.95 18.73
N PRO A 134 -26.39 -8.94 19.56
CA PRO A 134 -25.94 -7.57 19.31
C PRO A 134 -24.43 -7.35 19.55
N SER A 135 -23.79 -8.06 20.49
CA SER A 135 -22.36 -7.85 20.80
C SER A 135 -21.46 -8.40 19.69
N LEU A 136 -21.84 -9.53 19.08
CA LEU A 136 -21.16 -10.11 17.92
C LEU A 136 -21.33 -9.23 16.67
N GLY A 137 -22.50 -8.62 16.48
CA GLY A 137 -22.72 -7.63 15.42
C GLY A 137 -21.83 -6.39 15.60
N LEU A 138 -21.73 -5.87 16.83
CA LEU A 138 -20.90 -4.71 17.14
C LEU A 138 -19.41 -4.99 16.93
N THR A 139 -18.91 -6.15 17.35
CA THR A 139 -17.49 -6.52 17.15
C THR A 139 -17.14 -6.70 15.68
N ILE A 140 -18.00 -7.36 14.89
CA ILE A 140 -17.83 -7.48 13.44
C ILE A 140 -17.87 -6.10 12.77
N SER A 141 -18.77 -5.20 13.20
CA SER A 141 -18.86 -3.84 12.66
C SER A 141 -17.61 -3.01 12.98
N ALA A 142 -17.08 -3.10 14.20
CA ALA A 142 -15.85 -2.42 14.61
C ALA A 142 -14.62 -2.94 13.85
N ALA A 143 -14.50 -4.25 13.67
CA ALA A 143 -13.46 -4.85 12.84
C ALA A 143 -13.58 -4.42 11.37
N SER A 144 -14.81 -4.33 10.84
CA SER A 144 -15.08 -3.89 9.47
C SER A 144 -14.63 -2.44 9.23
N VAL A 145 -14.86 -1.53 10.19
CA VAL A 145 -14.40 -0.13 10.11
C VAL A 145 -12.87 -0.05 10.12
N GLY A 146 -12.19 -0.84 10.97
CA GLY A 146 -10.73 -0.92 11.00
C GLY A 146 -10.15 -1.39 9.67
N TYR A 147 -10.76 -2.41 9.07
CA TYR A 147 -10.38 -2.94 7.76
C TYR A 147 -10.62 -1.92 6.62
N LEU A 148 -11.78 -1.26 6.61
CA LEU A 148 -12.10 -0.21 5.64
C LEU A 148 -11.11 0.96 5.70
N LEU A 149 -10.61 1.29 6.90
CA LEU A 149 -9.58 2.31 7.10
C LEU A 149 -8.23 1.90 6.49
N VAL A 150 -7.82 0.64 6.66
CA VAL A 150 -6.62 0.09 6.01
C VAL A 150 -6.75 0.16 4.50
N ASP A 151 -7.90 -0.26 3.97
CA ASP A 151 -8.16 -0.31 2.53
C ASP A 151 -8.20 1.11 1.90
N ALA A 152 -8.75 2.10 2.63
CA ALA A 152 -8.73 3.50 2.22
C ALA A 152 -7.31 4.09 2.23
N ALA A 153 -6.53 3.80 3.28
CA ALA A 153 -5.14 4.26 3.40
C ALA A 153 -4.23 3.62 2.34
N CYS A 154 -4.46 2.35 1.99
CA CYS A 154 -3.75 1.63 0.92
C CYS A 154 -3.95 2.29 -0.44
N ASP A 155 -5.21 2.58 -0.83
CA ASP A 155 -5.52 3.23 -2.11
C ASP A 155 -4.79 4.58 -2.22
N GLY A 156 -4.80 5.35 -1.13
CA GLY A 156 -4.09 6.61 -1.06
C GLY A 156 -2.56 6.47 -1.16
N LEU A 157 -1.98 5.48 -0.48
CA LEU A 157 -0.52 5.26 -0.49
C LEU A 157 -0.04 4.76 -1.86
N MET A 158 -0.84 3.95 -2.56
CA MET A 158 -0.54 3.51 -3.92
C MET A 158 -0.38 4.70 -4.86
N VAL A 159 -1.35 5.62 -4.88
CA VAL A 159 -1.30 6.81 -5.73
C VAL A 159 -0.08 7.67 -5.42
N GLU A 160 0.23 7.89 -4.14
CA GLU A 160 1.41 8.65 -3.73
C GLU A 160 2.71 7.98 -4.21
N THR A 161 2.80 6.65 -4.09
CA THR A 161 3.98 5.91 -4.59
C THR A 161 4.13 6.00 -6.09
N VAL A 162 3.06 5.80 -6.86
CA VAL A 162 3.11 5.88 -8.33
C VAL A 162 3.47 7.30 -8.79
N HIS A 163 2.88 8.33 -8.17
CA HIS A 163 3.12 9.72 -8.54
C HIS A 163 4.58 10.12 -8.26
N ARG A 164 5.08 9.78 -7.07
CA ARG A 164 6.49 10.00 -6.71
C ARG A 164 7.42 9.25 -7.66
N ASP A 165 7.02 8.05 -8.08
CA ASP A 165 7.82 7.21 -8.96
C ASP A 165 7.95 7.81 -10.36
N SER A 166 6.86 8.39 -10.90
CA SER A 166 6.88 9.11 -12.18
C SER A 166 7.76 10.35 -12.17
N GLN A 167 7.74 11.14 -11.08
CA GLN A 167 8.55 12.34 -10.94
C GLN A 167 10.06 12.03 -10.91
N LEU A 168 10.44 10.91 -10.29
CA LEU A 168 11.83 10.47 -10.26
C LEU A 168 12.33 10.03 -11.65
N GLU A 169 11.49 9.34 -12.42
CA GLU A 169 11.82 8.94 -13.80
C GLU A 169 12.03 10.16 -14.71
N GLU A 170 11.14 11.15 -14.62
CA GLU A 170 11.30 12.42 -15.37
C GLU A 170 12.60 13.13 -15.02
N LEU A 171 12.93 13.25 -13.73
CA LEU A 171 14.17 13.87 -13.27
C LEU A 171 15.42 13.12 -13.77
N GLN A 172 15.38 11.79 -13.82
CA GLN A 172 16.47 10.98 -14.36
C GLN A 172 16.65 11.21 -15.86
N LEU A 173 15.55 11.28 -16.63
CA LEU A 173 15.57 11.60 -18.06
C LEU A 173 16.09 13.03 -18.33
N PHE A 174 15.67 14.01 -17.54
CA PHE A 174 16.19 15.37 -17.63
C PHE A 174 17.69 15.44 -17.31
N ARG A 175 18.16 14.68 -16.32
CA ARG A 175 19.60 14.61 -15.99
C ARG A 175 20.40 13.96 -17.12
N ALA A 176 19.92 12.83 -17.65
CA ALA A 176 20.57 12.12 -18.76
C ALA A 176 20.66 13.00 -20.03
N SER A 177 19.58 13.69 -20.38
CA SER A 177 19.57 14.61 -21.53
C SER A 177 20.53 15.79 -21.35
N ARG A 178 20.61 16.38 -20.15
CA ARG A 178 21.56 17.46 -19.82
C ARG A 178 23.02 17.01 -19.93
N LEU A 179 23.33 15.80 -19.47
CA LEU A 179 24.68 15.23 -19.57
C LEU A 179 25.07 14.99 -21.04
N SER A 180 24.16 14.42 -21.83
CA SER A 180 24.36 14.23 -23.27
C SER A 180 24.61 15.57 -23.98
N GLN A 181 23.80 16.58 -23.70
CA GLN A 181 23.95 17.90 -24.30
C GLN A 181 25.30 18.56 -23.91
N SER A 182 25.73 18.44 -22.64
CA SER A 182 27.04 18.94 -22.18
C SER A 182 28.20 18.22 -22.87
N ALA A 183 28.11 16.91 -23.06
CA ALA A 183 29.13 16.13 -23.77
C ALA A 183 29.24 16.55 -25.25
N VAL A 184 28.10 16.76 -25.93
CA VAL A 184 28.06 17.27 -27.31
C VAL A 184 28.71 18.66 -27.41
N HIS A 185 28.44 19.53 -26.44
CA HIS A 185 29.07 20.85 -26.40
C HIS A 185 30.58 20.77 -26.14
N ALA A 186 31.06 19.87 -25.28
CA ALA A 186 32.49 19.69 -25.01
C ALA A 186 33.27 19.20 -26.25
N VAL A 187 32.74 18.22 -26.99
CA VAL A 187 33.36 17.70 -28.22
C VAL A 187 33.47 18.77 -29.31
N ARG A 188 32.52 19.71 -29.38
CA ARG A 188 32.52 20.77 -30.41
C ARG A 188 33.64 21.81 -30.22
N PHE A 189 34.28 21.86 -29.05
CA PHE A 189 35.34 22.82 -28.73
C PHE A 189 36.78 22.27 -28.86
N ILE A 190 36.93 21.00 -29.24
CA ILE A 190 38.20 20.34 -29.55
C ILE A 190 38.38 20.26 -31.07
#